data_AF-A0A179V268-F1
#
_entry.id   AF-A0A179V268-F1
#
_cell.length_a   1.000
_cell.length_b   1.000
_cell.length_c   1.000
_cell.angle_alpha   90.00
_cell.angle_beta   90.00
_cell.angle_gamma   90.00
#
_symmetry.space_group_name_H-M   'P 1'
#
loop_
_entity.id
_entity.type
_entity.pdbx_description
1 polymer ?
#
loop_
_entity_poly.entity_id
_entity_poly.type
_entity_poly.pdbx_seq_one_letter_code
_entity_poly.pdbx_strand_id
1 'polypeptide(L)'
;MTQNLIASAMGSGRLLQSPTSYTWGPKGQNCQIKILEGSKSHPMEIRPNLKAALLRFRLPSSPRYLWVDALYVDQANQEEKSTRVSMMFRIFDTADNVCVWLGEETDESSRAMEFIRSRLKPSLLKEWISLSALIRRPWFSRRWIIQEIALAKKATVYCWRECVEWEEFANAISLLVHSKENVQQLLRKSSDYCNHPDCHGDVSQSAAARLIDASDNMFRKSEQGQILERLLSLEELMSSLSAFEASDPRDVLYAILWLARDARPGFKSGKS
;
A
#
# COMPACT_ATOMS: atom_id res chain seq x y z
N MET A 1 19.33 7.71 -23.02
CA MET A 1 19.89 6.55 -22.30
C MET A 1 18.74 5.62 -21.91
N THR A 2 18.53 4.58 -22.71
CA THR A 2 17.52 3.53 -22.51
C THR A 2 17.86 2.71 -21.27
N GLN A 3 17.32 3.12 -20.12
CA GLN A 3 17.42 2.33 -18.89
C GLN A 3 16.51 1.09 -19.04
N ASN A 4 17.08 0.00 -19.56
CA ASN A 4 16.41 -1.30 -19.57
C ASN A 4 16.10 -1.68 -18.12
N LEU A 5 14.81 -1.72 -17.79
CA LEU A 5 14.32 -2.13 -16.49
C LEU A 5 14.34 -3.67 -16.48
N ILE A 6 15.20 -4.25 -15.65
CA ILE A 6 15.44 -5.69 -15.54
C ILE A 6 14.64 -6.20 -14.34
N ALA A 7 13.60 -7.00 -14.60
CA ALA A 7 12.93 -7.80 -13.58
C ALA A 7 13.29 -9.28 -13.82
N SER A 8 13.71 -10.00 -12.78
CA SER A 8 13.97 -11.45 -12.88
C SER A 8 12.74 -12.20 -12.37
N ALA A 9 12.10 -12.97 -13.26
CA ALA A 9 11.24 -14.06 -12.81
C ALA A 9 12.17 -15.16 -12.24
N MET A 10 11.80 -15.74 -11.10
CA MET A 10 12.72 -16.59 -10.35
C MET A 10 12.96 -17.95 -11.00
N GLY A 11 14.22 -18.38 -10.95
CA GLY A 11 14.58 -19.79 -10.80
C GLY A 11 14.26 -20.29 -9.39
N SER A 12 13.83 -21.53 -9.30
CA SER A 12 13.42 -22.28 -8.11
C SER A 12 14.24 -21.99 -6.83
N GLY A 13 13.59 -21.44 -5.79
CA GLY A 13 14.02 -21.62 -4.39
C GLY A 13 14.38 -20.37 -3.55
N ARG A 14 14.36 -19.14 -4.07
CA ARG A 14 14.58 -17.94 -3.22
C ARG A 14 13.23 -17.38 -2.76
N LEU A 15 13.08 -17.03 -1.48
CA LEU A 15 11.83 -16.45 -0.97
C LEU A 15 11.63 -15.06 -1.60
N LEU A 16 10.40 -14.76 -2.03
CA LEU A 16 10.00 -13.40 -2.46
C LEU A 16 10.22 -12.45 -1.27
N GLN A 17 11.21 -11.55 -1.37
CA GLN A 17 11.62 -10.75 -0.21
C GLN A 17 10.71 -9.56 0.06
N SER A 18 10.15 -8.94 -1.00
CA SER A 18 9.33 -7.74 -0.84
C SER A 18 8.21 -7.63 -1.86
N PRO A 19 6.94 -7.85 -1.47
CA PRO A 19 5.80 -7.57 -2.34
C PRO A 19 5.57 -6.08 -2.49
N THR A 20 5.09 -5.70 -3.66
CA THR A 20 4.83 -4.31 -4.03
C THR A 20 3.35 -4.00 -3.91
N SER A 21 3.05 -2.92 -3.21
CA SER A 21 1.72 -2.35 -3.07
C SER A 21 1.66 -1.00 -3.79
N TYR A 22 0.89 -0.89 -4.86
CA TYR A 22 0.84 0.31 -5.71
C TYR A 22 -0.51 0.44 -6.41
N THR A 23 -0.86 1.65 -6.85
CA THR A 23 -2.03 1.87 -7.72
C THR A 23 -1.69 1.58 -9.17
N TRP A 24 -2.61 0.99 -9.92
CA TRP A 24 -2.34 0.69 -11.32
C TRP A 24 -2.21 1.95 -12.19
N GLY A 25 -2.82 3.07 -11.78
CA GLY A 25 -2.83 4.32 -12.54
C GLY A 25 -3.73 4.26 -13.78
N PRO A 26 -3.79 5.35 -14.57
CA PRO A 26 -4.69 5.46 -15.72
C PRO A 26 -4.39 4.40 -16.80
N LYS A 27 -5.44 3.94 -17.50
CA LYS A 27 -5.31 3.05 -18.66
C LYS A 27 -4.85 3.87 -19.89
N GLY A 28 -4.07 3.26 -20.78
CA GLY A 28 -3.85 3.78 -22.14
C GLY A 28 -2.44 4.30 -22.47
N GLN A 29 -1.55 4.47 -21.50
CA GLN A 29 -0.14 4.82 -21.74
C GLN A 29 0.79 3.71 -21.27
N ASN A 30 0.76 2.55 -21.93
CA ASN A 30 1.65 1.46 -21.55
C ASN A 30 3.10 1.77 -21.95
N CYS A 31 4.04 1.20 -21.21
CA CYS A 31 5.46 1.26 -21.50
C CYS A 31 6.06 -0.14 -21.42
N GLN A 32 7.11 -0.40 -22.21
CA GLN A 32 7.76 -1.70 -22.23
C GLN A 32 8.92 -1.79 -21.23
N ILE A 33 9.01 -2.93 -20.57
CA ILE A 33 10.16 -3.38 -19.78
C ILE A 33 10.67 -4.73 -20.30
N LYS A 34 11.87 -5.12 -19.87
CA LYS A 34 12.47 -6.41 -20.23
C LYS A 34 12.56 -7.29 -18.98
N ILE A 35 11.87 -8.42 -19.02
CA ILE A 35 11.98 -9.46 -17.99
C ILE A 35 13.10 -10.41 -18.41
N LEU A 36 14.10 -10.59 -17.54
CA LEU A 36 15.18 -11.53 -17.78
C LEU A 36 14.86 -12.86 -17.08
N GLU A 37 14.92 -13.96 -17.84
CA GLU A 37 14.74 -15.31 -17.33
C GLU A 37 15.92 -16.16 -17.81
N GLY A 38 16.92 -16.32 -16.94
CA GLY A 38 18.21 -16.91 -17.31
C GLY A 38 18.90 -16.10 -18.41
N SER A 39 19.09 -16.72 -19.58
CA SER A 39 19.70 -16.07 -20.76
C SER A 39 18.68 -15.40 -21.69
N LYS A 40 17.38 -15.57 -21.42
CA LYS A 40 16.30 -15.05 -22.28
C LYS A 40 15.80 -13.71 -21.76
N SER A 41 15.36 -12.85 -22.67
CA SER A 41 14.71 -11.57 -22.38
C SER A 41 13.33 -11.56 -23.01
N HIS A 42 12.31 -11.27 -22.22
CA HIS A 42 10.93 -11.19 -22.66
C HIS A 42 10.44 -9.73 -22.51
N PRO A 43 9.94 -9.09 -23.59
CA PRO A 43 9.30 -7.79 -23.46
C PRO A 43 7.96 -7.93 -22.74
N MET A 44 7.67 -7.01 -21.84
CA MET A 44 6.37 -6.95 -21.17
C MET A 44 5.88 -5.51 -21.10
N GLU A 45 4.58 -5.32 -21.36
CA GLU A 45 3.92 -4.04 -21.18
C GLU A 45 3.48 -3.83 -19.73
N ILE A 46 3.85 -2.69 -19.18
CA ILE A 46 3.43 -2.24 -17.86
C ILE A 46 2.94 -0.81 -17.91
N ARG A 47 2.15 -0.40 -16.90
CA ARG A 47 1.71 0.99 -16.77
C ARG A 47 2.83 1.89 -16.23
N PRO A 48 2.80 3.21 -16.49
CA PRO A 48 3.88 4.12 -16.12
C PRO A 48 4.11 4.19 -14.62
N ASN A 49 3.02 4.10 -13.83
CA ASN A 49 3.14 4.15 -12.36
C ASN A 49 3.95 2.96 -11.82
N LEU A 50 3.75 1.76 -12.37
CA LEU A 50 4.54 0.59 -12.00
C LEU A 50 6.00 0.74 -12.44
N LYS A 51 6.24 1.30 -13.64
CA LYS A 51 7.62 1.58 -14.10
C LYS A 51 8.35 2.53 -13.14
N ALA A 52 7.69 3.61 -12.72
CA ALA A 52 8.22 4.55 -11.75
C ALA A 52 8.55 3.87 -10.41
N ALA A 53 7.61 3.08 -9.87
CA ALA A 53 7.80 2.32 -8.65
C ALA A 53 9.02 1.37 -8.75
N LEU A 54 9.08 0.57 -9.84
CA LEU A 54 10.16 -0.38 -10.07
C LEU A 54 11.52 0.31 -10.17
N LEU A 55 11.62 1.46 -10.86
CA LEU A 55 12.84 2.26 -10.90
C LEU A 55 13.23 2.74 -9.50
N ARG A 56 12.26 3.18 -8.71
CA ARG A 56 12.50 3.70 -7.37
C ARG A 56 12.98 2.62 -6.39
N PHE A 57 12.45 1.40 -6.49
CA PHE A 57 12.82 0.31 -5.60
C PHE A 57 14.20 -0.29 -5.86
N ARG A 58 14.86 0.09 -6.96
CA ARG A 58 16.21 -0.36 -7.27
C ARG A 58 17.18 0.09 -6.18
N LEU A 59 18.00 -0.85 -5.72
CA LEU A 59 19.12 -0.55 -4.87
C LEU A 59 20.30 -0.08 -5.75
N PRO A 60 21.14 0.86 -5.28
CA PRO A 60 22.25 1.38 -6.08
C PRO A 60 23.26 0.30 -6.52
N SER A 61 23.49 -0.69 -5.66
CA SER A 61 24.64 -1.61 -5.78
C SER A 61 24.27 -3.09 -5.82
N SER A 62 22.98 -3.44 -5.69
CA SER A 62 22.56 -4.84 -5.63
C SER A 62 21.22 -5.07 -6.35
N PRO A 63 21.02 -6.26 -6.96
CA PRO A 63 19.71 -6.64 -7.46
C PRO A 63 18.74 -6.76 -6.28
N ARG A 64 17.49 -6.37 -6.51
CA ARG A 64 16.39 -6.53 -5.55
C ARG A 64 15.33 -7.45 -6.14
N TYR A 65 14.89 -8.43 -5.36
CA TYR A 65 13.83 -9.35 -5.74
C TYR A 65 12.49 -8.81 -5.23
N LEU A 66 11.59 -8.51 -6.17
CA LEU A 66 10.28 -7.93 -5.86
C LEU A 66 9.18 -8.87 -6.34
N TRP A 67 8.10 -8.96 -5.56
CA TRP A 67 6.85 -9.53 -6.05
C TRP A 67 5.94 -8.41 -6.56
N VAL A 68 5.41 -8.57 -7.77
CA VAL A 68 4.50 -7.61 -8.41
C VAL A 68 3.35 -8.40 -9.03
N ASP A 69 2.13 -8.09 -8.61
CA ASP A 69 0.89 -8.73 -9.07
C ASP A 69 0.74 -8.74 -10.60
N ALA A 70 0.98 -7.60 -11.25
CA ALA A 70 0.86 -7.44 -12.70
C ALA A 70 1.88 -8.27 -13.49
N LEU A 71 3.00 -8.66 -12.88
CA LEU A 71 4.03 -9.50 -13.52
C LEU A 71 3.85 -10.99 -13.20
N TYR A 72 3.19 -11.30 -12.08
CA TYR A 72 3.14 -12.66 -11.53
C TYR A 72 1.77 -13.33 -11.66
N VAL A 73 0.72 -12.63 -12.08
CA VAL A 73 -0.61 -13.22 -12.31
C VAL A 73 -0.99 -12.99 -13.76
N ASP A 74 -1.28 -14.05 -14.50
CA ASP A 74 -1.86 -13.92 -15.83
C ASP A 74 -3.27 -13.32 -15.68
N GLN A 75 -3.38 -12.04 -16.05
CA GLN A 75 -4.62 -11.28 -15.91
C GLN A 75 -5.71 -11.77 -16.87
N ALA A 76 -5.36 -12.56 -17.89
CA ALA A 76 -6.30 -13.11 -18.86
C ALA A 76 -6.92 -14.45 -18.40
N ASN A 77 -6.32 -15.15 -17.44
CA ASN A 77 -6.80 -16.45 -16.96
C ASN A 77 -7.55 -16.33 -15.62
N GLN A 78 -8.87 -16.44 -15.66
CA GLN A 78 -9.75 -16.20 -14.50
C GLN A 78 -9.72 -17.33 -13.45
N GLU A 79 -9.44 -18.57 -13.85
CA GLU A 79 -9.28 -19.72 -12.96
C GLU A 79 -7.94 -19.65 -12.21
N GLU A 80 -6.88 -19.29 -12.93
CA GLU A 80 -5.58 -18.99 -12.35
C GLU A 80 -5.68 -17.80 -11.39
N LYS A 81 -6.36 -16.72 -11.78
CA LYS A 81 -6.55 -15.54 -10.94
C LYS A 81 -7.20 -15.90 -9.61
N SER A 82 -8.23 -16.72 -9.59
CA SER A 82 -8.93 -17.12 -8.36
C SER A 82 -8.01 -17.92 -7.43
N THR A 83 -7.25 -18.86 -7.98
CA THR A 83 -6.24 -19.63 -7.24
C THR A 83 -5.10 -18.74 -6.73
N ARG A 84 -4.55 -17.84 -7.56
CA ARG A 84 -3.42 -16.98 -7.20
C ARG A 84 -3.81 -15.87 -6.21
N VAL A 85 -5.01 -15.31 -6.34
CA VAL A 85 -5.58 -14.35 -5.37
C VAL A 85 -5.73 -15.02 -4.00
N SER A 86 -6.14 -16.30 -3.95
CA SER A 86 -6.20 -17.06 -2.70
C SER A 86 -4.82 -17.26 -2.04
N MET A 87 -3.72 -17.15 -2.80
CA MET A 87 -2.36 -17.26 -2.26
C MET A 87 -1.78 -15.92 -1.81
N MET A 88 -2.44 -14.80 -2.14
CA MET A 88 -1.93 -13.46 -1.88
C MET A 88 -1.69 -13.21 -0.39
N PHE A 89 -2.52 -13.79 0.49
CA PHE A 89 -2.30 -13.71 1.94
C PHE A 89 -0.94 -14.25 2.36
N ARG A 90 -0.51 -15.38 1.80
CA ARG A 90 0.77 -16.02 2.16
C ARG A 90 1.94 -15.15 1.73
N ILE A 91 1.82 -14.46 0.60
CA ILE A 91 2.89 -13.62 0.07
C ILE A 91 3.14 -12.43 1.00
N PHE A 92 2.09 -11.74 1.43
CA PHE A 92 2.23 -10.61 2.35
C PHE A 92 2.59 -11.02 3.79
N ASP A 93 2.02 -12.13 4.29
CA ASP A 93 2.31 -12.66 5.63
C ASP A 93 3.76 -13.19 5.78
N THR A 94 4.31 -13.79 4.72
CA THR A 94 5.68 -14.33 4.78
C THR A 94 6.76 -13.30 4.45
N ALA A 95 6.40 -12.21 3.77
CA ALA A 95 7.34 -11.18 3.34
C ALA A 95 8.06 -10.51 4.52
N ASP A 96 9.34 -10.17 4.31
CA ASP A 96 10.13 -9.43 5.29
C ASP A 96 9.75 -7.94 5.31
N ASN A 97 9.44 -7.38 4.13
CA ASN A 97 9.05 -5.99 4.00
C ASN A 97 8.14 -5.75 2.80
N VAL A 98 7.02 -5.07 3.00
CA VAL A 98 6.12 -4.62 1.93
C VAL A 98 6.56 -3.25 1.41
N CYS A 99 6.71 -3.12 0.09
CA CYS A 99 7.06 -1.85 -0.54
C CYS A 99 5.80 -1.13 -1.02
N VAL A 100 5.39 -0.09 -0.31
CA VAL A 100 4.23 0.74 -0.64
C VAL A 100 4.67 1.89 -1.54
N TRP A 101 4.04 2.05 -2.70
CA TRP A 101 4.29 3.16 -3.63
C TRP A 101 3.08 4.08 -3.72
N LEU A 102 3.23 5.30 -3.22
CA LEU A 102 2.20 6.34 -3.26
C LEU A 102 2.18 7.11 -4.58
N GLY A 103 3.15 6.92 -5.47
CA GLY A 103 3.27 7.66 -6.72
C GLY A 103 4.42 8.66 -6.74
N GLU A 104 4.49 9.37 -7.87
CA GLU A 104 5.43 10.46 -8.13
C GLU A 104 5.15 11.69 -7.24
N GLU A 105 5.97 12.73 -7.38
CA GLU A 105 5.82 13.97 -6.63
C GLU A 105 4.64 14.78 -7.17
N THR A 106 3.65 15.00 -6.32
CA THR A 106 2.45 15.82 -6.58
C THR A 106 1.96 16.39 -5.25
N ASP A 107 1.21 17.48 -5.29
CA ASP A 107 0.47 18.00 -4.12
C ASP A 107 1.37 18.22 -2.89
N GLU A 108 2.58 18.73 -3.11
CA GLU A 108 3.59 18.96 -2.06
C GLU A 108 3.97 17.70 -1.26
N SER A 109 3.85 16.51 -1.86
CA SER A 109 4.13 15.23 -1.20
C SER A 109 5.53 15.13 -0.61
N SER A 110 6.54 15.76 -1.23
CA SER A 110 7.90 15.78 -0.68
C SER A 110 7.95 16.51 0.65
N ARG A 111 7.22 17.64 0.80
CA ARG A 111 7.08 18.34 2.08
C ARG A 111 6.40 17.46 3.11
N ALA A 112 5.35 16.72 2.73
CA ALA A 112 4.69 15.79 3.65
C ALA A 112 5.63 14.67 4.12
N MET A 113 6.38 14.06 3.20
CA MET A 113 7.34 13.00 3.54
C MET A 113 8.49 13.51 4.41
N GLU A 114 9.01 14.71 4.12
CA GLU A 114 10.00 15.38 4.95
C GLU A 114 9.45 15.73 6.33
N PHE A 115 8.19 16.18 6.41
CA PHE A 115 7.53 16.49 7.66
C PHE A 115 7.45 15.26 8.58
N ILE A 116 7.04 14.11 8.03
CA ILE A 116 7.04 12.82 8.75
C ILE A 116 8.45 12.48 9.24
N ARG A 117 9.46 12.51 8.35
CA ARG A 117 10.85 12.17 8.69
C ARG A 117 11.45 13.09 9.75
N SER A 118 11.08 14.37 9.71
CA SER A 118 11.55 15.37 10.67
C SER A 118 10.95 15.20 12.07
N ARG A 119 10.06 14.22 12.27
CA ARG A 119 9.27 13.99 13.48
C ARG A 119 8.36 15.19 13.81
N LEU A 120 7.77 15.76 12.77
CA LEU A 120 6.72 16.77 12.86
C LEU A 120 7.15 18.07 13.57
N LYS A 121 8.29 18.65 13.15
CA LYS A 121 8.82 19.91 13.69
C LYS A 121 7.88 21.11 13.45
N PRO A 122 7.97 22.21 14.24
CA PRO A 122 6.87 23.17 14.43
C PRO A 122 6.54 24.17 13.31
N SER A 123 6.95 23.98 12.05
CA SER A 123 6.29 24.68 10.94
C SER A 123 5.06 23.84 10.56
N LEU A 124 3.88 24.26 11.00
CA LEU A 124 2.74 23.33 11.14
C LEU A 124 1.78 23.36 9.95
N LEU A 125 1.32 24.55 9.52
CA LEU A 125 0.09 24.59 8.73
C LEU A 125 0.25 23.99 7.32
N LYS A 126 1.30 24.38 6.58
CA LYS A 126 1.52 23.90 5.21
C LYS A 126 1.87 22.42 5.19
N GLU A 127 2.58 21.97 6.21
CA GLU A 127 3.01 20.60 6.44
C GLU A 127 1.81 19.70 6.73
N TRP A 128 0.87 20.14 7.59
CA TRP A 128 -0.40 19.44 7.81
C TRP A 128 -1.26 19.37 6.55
N ILE A 129 -1.34 20.46 5.77
CA ILE A 129 -2.05 20.46 4.48
C ILE A 129 -1.41 19.45 3.52
N SER A 130 -0.08 19.44 3.42
CA SER A 130 0.66 18.52 2.55
C SER A 130 0.44 17.06 2.98
N LEU A 131 0.47 16.78 4.29
CA LEU A 131 0.19 15.44 4.83
C LEU A 131 -1.26 15.02 4.54
N SER A 132 -2.21 15.93 4.73
CA SER A 132 -3.63 15.73 4.44
C SER A 132 -3.89 15.45 2.95
N ALA A 133 -3.16 16.10 2.04
CA ALA A 133 -3.19 15.77 0.62
C ALA A 133 -2.58 14.39 0.32
N LEU A 134 -1.45 14.07 0.96
CA LEU A 134 -0.75 12.78 0.77
C LEU A 134 -1.63 11.58 1.12
N ILE A 135 -2.40 11.65 2.21
CA ILE A 135 -3.27 10.56 2.68
C ILE A 135 -4.56 10.39 1.87
N ARG A 136 -4.86 11.32 0.96
CA ARG A 136 -5.98 11.22 0.01
C ARG A 136 -5.58 10.64 -1.33
N ARG A 137 -4.32 10.25 -1.49
CA ARG A 137 -3.86 9.65 -2.74
C ARG A 137 -4.64 8.38 -3.06
N PRO A 138 -4.84 8.05 -4.35
CA PRO A 138 -5.65 6.90 -4.79
C PRO A 138 -5.19 5.54 -4.24
N TRP A 139 -3.99 5.46 -3.68
CA TRP A 139 -3.53 4.24 -3.03
C TRP A 139 -4.39 3.89 -1.82
N PHE A 140 -4.79 4.88 -1.02
CA PHE A 140 -5.59 4.66 0.19
C PHE A 140 -7.03 4.23 -0.09
N SER A 141 -7.55 4.38 -1.31
CA SER A 141 -8.90 3.92 -1.63
C SER A 141 -8.97 2.42 -1.95
N ARG A 142 -7.85 1.76 -2.20
CA ARG A 142 -7.82 0.36 -2.66
C ARG A 142 -8.16 -0.61 -1.54
N ARG A 143 -9.15 -1.49 -1.74
CA ARG A 143 -9.51 -2.55 -0.79
C ARG A 143 -8.36 -3.50 -0.43
N TRP A 144 -7.54 -3.87 -1.40
CA TRP A 144 -6.45 -4.83 -1.18
C TRP A 144 -5.39 -4.35 -0.20
N ILE A 145 -5.19 -3.03 -0.04
CA ILE A 145 -4.12 -2.50 0.85
C ILE A 145 -4.33 -2.90 2.31
N ILE A 146 -5.57 -3.18 2.71
CA ILE A 146 -5.92 -3.66 4.03
C ILE A 146 -5.11 -4.91 4.34
N GLN A 147 -5.18 -5.91 3.46
CA GLN A 147 -4.44 -7.15 3.61
C GLN A 147 -2.93 -6.93 3.49
N GLU A 148 -2.53 -6.09 2.54
CA GLU A 148 -1.12 -5.83 2.23
C GLU A 148 -0.39 -5.22 3.44
N ILE A 149 -1.07 -4.33 4.20
CA ILE A 149 -0.53 -3.70 5.41
C ILE A 149 -0.77 -4.55 6.66
N ALA A 150 -1.98 -5.06 6.86
CA ALA A 150 -2.32 -5.75 8.09
C ALA A 150 -1.51 -7.06 8.25
N LEU A 151 -1.20 -7.76 7.15
CA LEU A 151 -0.35 -8.96 7.16
C LEU A 151 1.16 -8.65 7.16
N ALA A 152 1.57 -7.41 6.89
CA ALA A 152 2.97 -7.07 6.82
C ALA A 152 3.66 -7.24 8.19
N LYS A 153 4.86 -7.86 8.17
CA LYS A 153 5.80 -7.80 9.29
C LYS A 153 6.44 -6.42 9.39
N LYS A 154 6.83 -5.87 8.23
CA LYS A 154 7.32 -4.50 8.05
C LYS A 154 6.77 -3.94 6.74
N ALA A 155 6.61 -2.63 6.68
CA ALA A 155 6.27 -1.94 5.46
C ALA A 155 7.06 -0.63 5.35
N THR A 156 7.45 -0.28 4.12
CA THR A 156 8.12 0.97 3.81
C THR A 156 7.29 1.73 2.79
N VAL A 157 6.98 2.99 3.11
CA VAL A 157 6.23 3.90 2.24
C VAL A 157 7.21 4.69 1.39
N TYR A 158 7.05 4.61 0.09
CA TYR A 158 7.80 5.34 -0.91
C TYR A 158 6.88 6.33 -1.62
N CYS A 159 7.35 7.55 -1.78
CA CYS A 159 6.70 8.59 -2.55
C CYS A 159 7.78 9.38 -3.26
N TRP A 160 7.80 9.33 -4.60
CA TRP A 160 8.88 9.91 -5.40
C TRP A 160 10.27 9.48 -4.91
N ARG A 161 11.11 10.44 -4.52
CA ARG A 161 12.48 10.25 -4.02
C ARG A 161 12.52 9.96 -2.53
N GLU A 162 11.43 10.14 -1.83
CA GLU A 162 11.38 10.00 -0.38
C GLU A 162 10.86 8.62 0.02
N CYS A 163 11.34 8.13 1.17
CA CYS A 163 10.76 6.97 1.84
C CYS A 163 10.77 7.15 3.36
N VAL A 164 9.82 6.51 4.02
CA VAL A 164 9.68 6.43 5.49
C VAL A 164 9.15 5.04 5.87
N GLU A 165 9.40 4.63 7.11
CA GLU A 165 8.81 3.39 7.63
C GLU A 165 7.31 3.56 7.87
N TRP A 166 6.53 2.47 7.74
CA TRP A 166 5.08 2.52 7.93
C TRP A 166 4.70 3.00 9.33
N GLU A 167 5.45 2.62 10.36
CA GLU A 167 5.19 3.06 11.74
C GLU A 167 5.31 4.59 11.89
N GLU A 168 6.37 5.19 11.33
CA GLU A 168 6.52 6.65 11.31
C GLU A 168 5.38 7.34 10.55
N PHE A 169 4.97 6.74 9.43
CA PHE A 169 3.86 7.23 8.62
C PHE A 169 2.52 7.15 9.36
N ALA A 170 2.23 6.01 10.00
CA ALA A 170 1.02 5.79 10.79
C ALA A 170 0.95 6.74 11.99
N ASN A 171 2.06 6.91 12.71
CA ASN A 171 2.16 7.86 13.82
C ASN A 171 1.86 9.30 13.38
N ALA A 172 2.35 9.72 12.22
CA ALA A 172 2.06 11.06 11.69
C ALA A 172 0.56 11.26 11.38
N ILE A 173 -0.10 10.25 10.83
CA ILE A 173 -1.54 10.31 10.56
C ILE A 173 -2.34 10.30 11.86
N SER A 174 -1.98 9.46 12.83
CA SER A 174 -2.59 9.46 14.15
C SER A 174 -2.47 10.84 14.78
N LEU A 175 -1.31 11.50 14.69
CA LEU A 175 -1.13 12.86 15.21
C LEU A 175 -1.94 13.91 14.46
N LEU A 176 -2.09 13.79 13.13
CA LEU A 176 -2.99 14.65 12.35
C LEU A 176 -4.44 14.49 12.81
N VAL A 177 -4.90 13.26 13.03
CA VAL A 177 -6.24 12.94 13.54
C VAL A 177 -6.47 13.53 14.93
N HIS A 178 -5.53 13.35 15.85
CA HIS A 178 -5.63 13.91 17.21
C HIS A 178 -5.55 15.45 17.21
N SER A 179 -4.82 16.04 16.26
CA SER A 179 -4.65 17.50 16.16
C SER A 179 -5.69 18.17 15.26
N LYS A 180 -6.72 17.45 14.77
CA LYS A 180 -7.62 17.92 13.71
C LYS A 180 -8.30 19.24 14.02
N GLU A 181 -8.75 19.44 15.26
CA GLU A 181 -9.42 20.68 15.69
C GLU A 181 -8.46 21.87 15.67
N ASN A 182 -7.22 21.68 16.14
CA ASN A 182 -6.19 22.70 16.10
C ASN A 182 -5.83 23.06 14.65
N VAL A 183 -5.65 22.06 13.78
CA VAL A 183 -5.36 22.28 12.35
C VAL A 183 -6.50 23.02 11.67
N GLN A 184 -7.76 22.62 11.88
CA GLN A 184 -8.94 23.29 11.34
C GLN A 184 -9.04 24.76 11.81
N GLN A 185 -8.74 25.03 13.08
CA GLN A 185 -8.72 26.40 13.59
C GLN A 185 -7.62 27.24 12.93
N LEU A 186 -6.42 26.68 12.73
CA LEU A 186 -5.32 27.36 12.05
C LEU A 186 -5.67 27.66 10.59
N LEU A 187 -6.30 26.71 9.88
CA LEU A 187 -6.76 26.90 8.50
C LEU A 187 -7.79 28.03 8.40
N ARG A 188 -8.81 28.03 9.27
CA ARG A 188 -9.86 29.06 9.29
C ARG A 188 -9.33 30.46 9.58
N LYS A 189 -8.27 30.57 10.39
CA LYS A 189 -7.62 31.84 10.72
C LYS A 189 -6.67 32.34 9.63
N SER A 190 -6.25 31.49 8.70
CA SER A 190 -5.33 31.86 7.64
C SER A 190 -6.09 32.50 6.47
N SER A 191 -5.63 33.67 6.00
CA SER A 191 -6.16 34.30 4.78
C SER A 191 -6.00 33.42 3.53
N ASP A 192 -4.95 32.62 3.51
CA ASP A 192 -4.54 31.85 2.32
C ASP A 192 -5.27 30.50 2.24
N TYR A 193 -5.76 29.99 3.39
CA TYR A 193 -6.31 28.64 3.51
C TYR A 193 -7.71 28.57 4.13
N CYS A 194 -8.36 29.70 4.43
CA CYS A 194 -9.69 29.71 5.07
C CYS A 194 -10.78 28.97 4.28
N ASN A 195 -10.63 28.86 2.95
CA ASN A 195 -11.53 28.13 2.06
C ASN A 195 -11.01 26.73 1.66
N HIS A 196 -9.93 26.25 2.30
CA HIS A 196 -9.36 24.94 1.98
C HIS A 196 -10.35 23.83 2.35
N PRO A 197 -10.46 22.73 1.56
CA PRO A 197 -11.37 21.62 1.89
C PRO A 197 -11.20 21.06 3.31
N ASP A 198 -9.96 21.12 3.83
CA ASP A 198 -9.63 20.66 5.18
C ASP A 198 -10.18 21.55 6.31
N CYS A 199 -10.73 22.72 6.01
CA CYS A 199 -11.42 23.56 6.99
C CYS A 199 -12.70 22.91 7.53
N HIS A 200 -13.32 22.05 6.72
CA HIS A 200 -14.61 21.40 6.99
C HIS A 200 -14.54 19.88 6.89
N GLY A 201 -13.54 19.33 6.20
CA GLY A 201 -13.32 17.89 6.13
C GLY A 201 -12.93 17.28 7.47
N ASP A 202 -13.47 16.10 7.76
CA ASP A 202 -13.07 15.31 8.94
C ASP A 202 -12.00 14.29 8.55
N VAL A 203 -10.75 14.60 8.86
CA VAL A 203 -9.60 13.74 8.51
C VAL A 203 -9.67 12.37 9.19
N SER A 204 -10.35 12.24 10.34
CA SER A 204 -10.57 10.93 10.97
C SER A 204 -11.48 10.00 10.17
N GLN A 205 -12.26 10.52 9.22
CA GLN A 205 -13.07 9.70 8.34
C GLN A 205 -12.33 9.26 7.07
N SER A 206 -11.10 9.72 6.86
CA SER A 206 -10.29 9.34 5.69
C SER A 206 -10.01 7.84 5.65
N ALA A 207 -9.86 7.28 4.44
CA ALA A 207 -9.51 5.88 4.27
C ALA A 207 -8.16 5.54 4.93
N ALA A 208 -7.21 6.47 4.94
CA ALA A 208 -5.92 6.29 5.62
C ALA A 208 -6.07 6.17 7.15
N ALA A 209 -6.87 7.03 7.79
CA ALA A 209 -7.14 6.95 9.22
C ALA A 209 -7.83 5.63 9.59
N ARG A 210 -8.82 5.22 8.79
CA ARG A 210 -9.52 3.93 8.94
C ARG A 210 -8.59 2.73 8.74
N LEU A 211 -7.64 2.83 7.80
CA LEU A 211 -6.65 1.77 7.57
C LEU A 211 -5.78 1.55 8.80
N ILE A 212 -5.32 2.63 9.43
CA ILE A 212 -4.47 2.57 10.64
C ILE A 212 -5.25 2.01 11.81
N ASP A 213 -6.42 2.58 12.09
CA ASP A 213 -7.30 2.10 13.18
C ASP A 213 -7.63 0.61 13.01
N ALA A 214 -7.93 0.19 11.79
CA ALA A 214 -8.20 -1.21 11.53
C ALA A 214 -6.93 -2.06 11.63
N SER A 215 -5.78 -1.63 11.10
CA SER A 215 -4.54 -2.41 11.17
C SER A 215 -4.04 -2.61 12.61
N ASP A 216 -4.28 -1.62 13.48
CA ASP A 216 -3.88 -1.67 14.88
C ASP A 216 -4.79 -2.59 15.72
N ASN A 217 -6.06 -2.71 15.33
CA ASN A 217 -7.07 -3.48 16.07
C ASN A 217 -7.41 -4.85 15.46
N MET A 218 -6.89 -5.18 14.28
CA MET A 218 -7.17 -6.46 13.60
C MET A 218 -6.49 -7.66 14.24
N PHE A 219 -5.28 -7.48 14.74
CA PHE A 219 -4.40 -8.57 15.16
C PHE A 219 -3.70 -8.29 16.47
N ARG A 220 -3.53 -9.35 17.27
CA ARG A 220 -2.49 -9.37 18.29
C ARG A 220 -1.21 -9.90 17.64
N LYS A 221 -0.17 -9.07 17.52
CA LYS A 221 1.13 -9.47 16.96
C LYS A 221 2.16 -9.71 18.06
N SER A 222 3.16 -10.54 17.78
CA SER A 222 4.36 -10.68 18.62
C SER A 222 5.29 -9.47 18.43
N GLU A 223 6.32 -9.34 19.27
CA GLU A 223 7.38 -8.31 19.10
C GLU A 223 8.09 -8.38 17.73
N GLN A 224 8.07 -9.56 17.10
CA GLN A 224 8.68 -9.79 15.79
C GLN A 224 7.69 -9.55 14.62
N GLY A 225 6.48 -9.05 14.91
CA GLY A 225 5.46 -8.75 13.92
C GLY A 225 4.66 -9.96 13.43
N GLN A 226 4.80 -11.13 14.05
CA GLN A 226 4.03 -12.33 13.68
C GLN A 226 2.62 -12.27 14.26
N ILE A 227 1.61 -12.62 13.47
CA ILE A 227 0.21 -12.65 13.92
C ILE A 227 0.00 -13.81 14.89
N LEU A 228 -0.31 -13.50 16.14
CA LEU A 228 -0.64 -14.47 17.19
C LEU A 228 -2.14 -14.77 17.21
N GLU A 229 -2.96 -13.76 16.98
CA GLU A 229 -4.41 -13.86 17.11
C GLU A 229 -5.12 -12.88 16.17
N ARG A 230 -6.28 -13.29 15.64
CA ARG A 230 -7.18 -12.47 14.84
C ARG A 230 -8.33 -12.01 15.72
N LEU A 231 -8.56 -10.71 15.79
CA LEU A 231 -9.46 -10.13 16.78
C LEU A 231 -10.86 -9.88 16.22
N LEU A 232 -10.98 -9.53 14.94
CA LEU A 232 -12.24 -9.10 14.32
C LEU A 232 -12.92 -10.24 13.55
N SER A 233 -14.25 -10.28 13.59
CA SER A 233 -15.09 -11.11 12.74
C SER A 233 -15.15 -10.58 11.31
N LEU A 234 -15.63 -11.42 10.38
CA LEU A 234 -15.84 -10.99 9.01
C LEU A 234 -16.82 -9.82 8.90
N GLU A 235 -17.86 -9.79 9.73
CA GLU A 235 -18.86 -8.72 9.77
C GLU A 235 -18.26 -7.41 10.29
N GLU A 236 -17.48 -7.47 11.37
CA GLU A 236 -16.80 -6.31 11.95
C GLU A 236 -15.82 -5.68 10.93
N LEU A 237 -15.07 -6.52 10.21
CA LEU A 237 -14.18 -6.10 9.12
C LEU A 237 -14.95 -5.48 7.95
N MET A 238 -16.07 -6.08 7.53
CA MET A 238 -16.90 -5.53 6.46
C MET A 238 -17.44 -4.14 6.80
N SER A 239 -17.93 -3.96 8.04
CA SER A 239 -18.50 -2.71 8.52
C SER A 239 -17.46 -1.59 8.59
N SER A 240 -16.33 -1.85 9.27
CA SER A 240 -15.27 -0.85 9.51
C SER A 240 -14.55 -0.40 8.24
N LEU A 241 -14.43 -1.28 7.24
CA LEU A 241 -13.61 -1.07 6.03
C LEU A 241 -14.47 -0.74 4.80
N SER A 242 -15.75 -0.44 4.98
CA SER A 242 -16.68 -0.12 3.87
C SER A 242 -16.22 1.05 2.97
N ALA A 243 -15.32 1.91 3.46
CA ALA A 243 -14.76 3.03 2.72
C ALA A 243 -13.76 2.64 1.59
N PHE A 244 -13.32 1.39 1.53
CA PHE A 244 -12.34 0.95 0.52
C PHE A 244 -13.02 0.32 -0.70
N GLU A 245 -12.55 0.73 -1.87
CA GLU A 245 -13.11 0.39 -3.18
C GLU A 245 -12.44 -0.85 -3.78
N ALA A 246 -13.24 -1.66 -4.48
CA ALA A 246 -12.78 -2.78 -5.28
C ALA A 246 -13.47 -2.77 -6.65
N SER A 247 -12.72 -3.01 -7.73
CA SER A 247 -13.29 -3.06 -9.08
C SER A 247 -14.09 -4.33 -9.35
N ASP A 248 -13.67 -5.47 -8.78
CA ASP A 248 -14.44 -6.71 -8.77
C ASP A 248 -15.20 -6.80 -7.43
N PRO A 249 -16.53 -6.94 -7.43
CA PRO A 249 -17.30 -7.06 -6.18
C PRO A 249 -16.84 -8.18 -5.26
N ARG A 250 -16.25 -9.26 -5.80
CA ARG A 250 -15.72 -10.39 -5.01
C ARG A 250 -14.49 -10.01 -4.20
N ASP A 251 -13.70 -9.06 -4.70
CA ASP A 251 -12.47 -8.60 -4.03
C ASP A 251 -12.79 -7.86 -2.73
N VAL A 252 -14.01 -7.30 -2.58
CA VAL A 252 -14.48 -6.72 -1.31
C VAL A 252 -14.40 -7.74 -0.18
N LEU A 253 -14.78 -8.99 -0.46
CA LEU A 253 -14.74 -10.10 0.47
C LEU A 253 -13.33 -10.72 0.54
N TYR A 254 -12.73 -11.06 -0.60
CA TYR A 254 -11.46 -11.79 -0.61
C TYR A 254 -10.30 -11.04 0.05
N ALA A 255 -10.28 -9.70 -0.02
CA ALA A 255 -9.27 -8.88 0.61
C ALA A 255 -9.30 -8.95 2.15
N ILE A 256 -10.43 -9.28 2.77
CA ILE A 256 -10.55 -9.31 4.23
C ILE A 256 -10.82 -10.71 4.79
N LEU A 257 -11.18 -11.66 3.92
CA LEU A 257 -11.59 -13.01 4.31
C LEU A 257 -10.54 -13.73 5.17
N TRP A 258 -9.26 -13.56 4.84
CA TRP A 258 -8.15 -14.20 5.58
C TRP A 258 -7.74 -13.46 6.86
N LEU A 259 -8.29 -12.26 7.09
CA LEU A 259 -8.04 -11.43 8.26
C LEU A 259 -9.04 -11.74 9.39
N ALA A 260 -10.22 -12.25 9.06
CA ALA A 260 -11.29 -12.55 10.00
C ALA A 260 -10.96 -13.74 10.93
N ARG A 261 -11.41 -13.68 12.19
CA ARG A 261 -11.24 -14.76 13.17
C ARG A 261 -12.11 -15.99 12.88
N ASP A 262 -13.27 -15.76 12.26
CA ASP A 262 -14.35 -16.72 12.03
C ASP A 262 -14.45 -17.20 10.59
N ALA A 263 -13.64 -16.65 9.68
CA ALA A 263 -13.53 -17.15 8.31
C ALA A 263 -12.21 -17.91 8.10
N ARG A 264 -12.33 -19.19 7.77
CA ARG A 264 -11.19 -20.00 7.30
C ARG A 264 -11.62 -20.71 6.02
N PRO A 265 -11.40 -20.12 4.84
CA PRO A 265 -11.62 -20.83 3.59
C PRO A 265 -10.71 -22.07 3.59
N GLY A 266 -11.32 -23.25 3.73
CA GLY A 266 -10.62 -24.51 3.62
C GLY A 266 -10.10 -24.64 2.19
N PHE A 267 -8.79 -24.80 2.02
CA PHE A 267 -8.27 -25.34 0.77
C PHE A 267 -8.86 -26.74 0.63
N LYS A 268 -9.76 -26.94 -0.33
CA LYS A 268 -9.97 -28.29 -0.84
C LYS A 268 -8.64 -28.68 -1.47
N SER A 269 -7.78 -29.34 -0.69
CA SER A 269 -6.69 -30.12 -1.26
C SER A 269 -7.36 -31.07 -2.24
N GLY A 270 -7.12 -30.89 -3.54
CA GLY A 270 -7.48 -31.89 -4.53
C GLY A 270 -6.86 -33.19 -4.07
N LYS A 271 -7.67 -34.07 -3.49
CA LYS A 271 -7.27 -35.46 -3.30
C LYS A 271 -7.34 -36.07 -4.69
N SER A 272 -6.16 -36.49 -5.12
CA SER A 272 -5.86 -37.52 -6.13
C SER A 272 -6.95 -38.54 -6.32
#